data_AF-A0AAW5VPI8-F1
#
_entry.id   AF-A0AAW5VPI8-F1
#
_cell.length_a   1.000
_cell.length_b   1.000
_cell.length_c   1.000
_cell.angle_alpha   90.00
_cell.angle_beta   90.00
_cell.angle_gamma   90.00
#
_symmetry.space_group_name_H-M   'P 1'
#
loop_
_entity.id
_entity.type
_entity.pdbx_description
1 polymer ?
#
loop_
_entity_poly.entity_id
_entity_poly.type
_entity_poly.pdbx_seq_one_letter_code
_entity_poly.pdbx_strand_id
1 'polypeptide(L)'
;METLIFLEEVLLDVWESADTREAAISRLRYVCRTRDTDDGYLCYTWGLLEYHRGNYSESYTAFRKALEKNPNDSLYKNMLRISAEKSGNIADLKAHSRDGEALAVFTETQKLCRENKPPEFVSFQLLAERGILTKESLRRGVLADCFQRLNDVDKSNILKEIRLSSISYKERLYADQMKSDPFSKIWDTANYHRGESGKEAAGASAGVVSVSSSLGTEAGVPLQGTTLKSGTAITDSWKKVKLASASGNEAQARDALRSFLSEIQIAKRKGKLEGQLALALERAAKLLLEQDPQYAKLRFLAKEL
;
A
#
# COMPACT_ATOMS: atom_id res chain seq x y z
N MET A 1 -12.89 -5.14 -1.06
CA MET A 1 -13.68 -5.09 0.19
C MET A 1 -13.14 -6.05 1.25
N GLU A 2 -13.16 -7.36 1.05
CA GLU A 2 -12.63 -8.33 2.04
C GLU A 2 -11.18 -8.06 2.46
N THR A 3 -10.33 -7.63 1.53
CA THR A 3 -8.93 -7.24 1.79
C THR A 3 -8.79 -6.07 2.79
N LEU A 4 -9.72 -5.11 2.75
CA LEU A 4 -9.68 -3.93 3.64
C LEU A 4 -10.19 -4.28 5.04
N ILE A 5 -11.25 -5.09 5.12
CA ILE A 5 -11.79 -5.60 6.39
C ILE A 5 -10.74 -6.48 7.09
N PHE A 6 -10.08 -7.37 6.35
CA PHE A 6 -8.99 -8.18 6.89
C PHE A 6 -7.82 -7.31 7.37
N LEU A 7 -7.42 -6.30 6.60
CA LEU A 7 -6.33 -5.41 6.99
C LEU A 7 -6.68 -4.63 8.27
N GLU A 8 -7.91 -4.17 8.39
CA GLU A 8 -8.41 -3.51 9.60
C GLU A 8 -8.27 -4.42 10.82
N GLU A 9 -8.78 -5.65 10.76
CA GLU A 9 -8.70 -6.61 11.85
C GLU A 9 -7.24 -6.89 12.25
N VAL A 10 -6.38 -7.12 11.26
CA VAL A 10 -4.95 -7.34 11.48
C VAL A 10 -4.28 -6.12 12.13
N LEU A 11 -4.58 -4.91 11.64
CA LEU A 11 -3.97 -3.69 12.18
C LEU A 11 -4.46 -3.40 13.60
N LEU A 12 -5.72 -3.68 13.92
CA LEU A 12 -6.25 -3.55 15.27
C LEU A 12 -5.62 -4.57 16.23
N ASP A 13 -5.43 -5.82 15.80
CA ASP A 13 -4.80 -6.89 16.58
C ASP A 13 -3.32 -6.58 16.91
N VAL A 14 -2.64 -5.82 16.05
CA VAL A 14 -1.25 -5.35 16.26
C VAL A 14 -1.13 -4.41 17.47
N TRP A 15 -2.20 -3.70 17.82
CA TRP A 15 -2.22 -2.76 18.93
C TRP A 15 -2.59 -3.38 20.27
N GLU A 16 -3.28 -4.53 20.30
CA GLU A 16 -3.79 -5.09 21.57
C GLU A 16 -2.69 -5.61 22.51
N SER A 17 -1.71 -6.37 22.00
CA SER A 17 -0.61 -6.95 22.80
C SER A 17 0.58 -7.40 21.92
N ALA A 18 1.70 -7.75 22.53
CA ALA A 18 2.85 -8.30 21.80
C ALA A 18 2.54 -9.68 21.16
N ASP A 19 1.80 -10.53 21.85
CA ASP A 19 1.43 -11.86 21.36
C ASP A 19 0.42 -11.78 20.21
N THR A 20 -0.59 -10.91 20.34
CA THR A 20 -1.57 -10.67 19.25
C THR A 20 -0.91 -10.03 18.04
N ARG A 21 0.14 -9.22 18.24
CA ARG A 21 0.93 -8.63 17.15
C ARG A 21 1.67 -9.68 16.33
N GLU A 22 2.32 -10.65 16.96
CA GLU A 22 2.96 -11.76 16.22
C GLU A 22 1.94 -12.61 15.46
N ALA A 23 0.80 -12.92 16.10
CA ALA A 23 -0.28 -13.66 15.45
C ALA A 23 -0.87 -12.89 14.26
N ALA A 24 -1.05 -11.58 14.38
CA ALA A 24 -1.54 -10.71 13.31
C ALA A 24 -0.58 -10.66 12.12
N ILE A 25 0.72 -10.55 12.39
CA ILE A 25 1.75 -10.53 11.34
C ILE A 25 1.90 -11.89 10.66
N SER A 26 1.79 -12.99 11.41
CA SER A 26 1.73 -14.34 10.84
C SER A 26 0.53 -14.51 9.90
N ARG A 27 -0.66 -14.03 10.30
CA ARG A 27 -1.86 -14.01 9.45
C ARG A 27 -1.64 -13.18 8.19
N LEU A 28 -1.09 -11.97 8.31
CA LEU A 28 -0.80 -11.10 7.16
C LEU A 28 0.21 -11.73 6.19
N ARG A 29 1.26 -12.36 6.72
CA ARG A 29 2.25 -13.13 5.95
C ARG A 29 1.61 -14.28 5.20
N TYR A 30 0.75 -15.05 5.87
CA TYR A 30 0.03 -16.17 5.25
C TYR A 30 -0.81 -15.67 4.08
N VAL A 31 -1.66 -14.65 4.30
CA VAL A 31 -2.54 -14.11 3.26
C VAL A 31 -1.76 -13.54 2.08
N CYS A 32 -0.70 -12.76 2.32
CA CYS A 32 0.17 -12.29 1.25
C CYS A 32 0.81 -13.44 0.46
N ARG A 33 1.08 -14.59 1.11
CA ARG A 33 1.76 -15.71 0.45
C ARG A 33 0.83 -16.64 -0.32
N THR A 34 -0.36 -16.91 0.21
CA THR A 34 -1.26 -17.97 -0.27
C THR A 34 -2.47 -17.43 -0.99
N ARG A 35 -2.94 -16.22 -0.64
CA ARG A 35 -4.15 -15.67 -1.25
C ARG A 35 -3.76 -14.87 -2.48
N ASP A 36 -4.37 -15.21 -3.61
CA ASP A 36 -4.23 -14.44 -4.84
C ASP A 36 -5.14 -13.21 -4.73
N THR A 37 -4.64 -12.15 -4.10
CA THR A 37 -5.30 -10.84 -4.12
C THR A 37 -4.75 -10.02 -5.27
N ASP A 38 -5.65 -9.37 -6.02
CA ASP A 38 -5.28 -8.47 -7.12
C ASP A 38 -4.47 -7.25 -6.66
N ASP A 39 -4.53 -6.90 -5.37
CA ASP A 39 -3.80 -5.77 -4.80
C ASP A 39 -2.59 -6.22 -3.96
N GLY A 40 -1.42 -5.67 -4.29
CA GLY A 40 -0.16 -5.87 -3.55
C GLY A 40 -0.10 -5.17 -2.19
N TYR A 41 -1.12 -4.41 -1.79
CA TYR A 41 -1.14 -3.60 -0.58
C TYR A 41 -0.98 -4.38 0.74
N LEU A 42 -1.52 -5.60 0.84
CA LEU A 42 -1.31 -6.45 2.03
C LEU A 42 0.16 -6.87 2.17
N CYS A 43 0.78 -7.27 1.05
CA CYS A 43 2.19 -7.62 0.99
C CYS A 43 3.08 -6.40 1.30
N TYR A 44 2.70 -5.22 0.81
CA TYR A 44 3.38 -3.98 1.15
C TYR A 44 3.32 -3.68 2.65
N THR A 45 2.13 -3.81 3.26
CA THR A 45 1.96 -3.59 4.69
C THR A 45 2.80 -4.59 5.50
N TRP A 46 2.77 -5.87 5.14
CA TRP A 46 3.62 -6.88 5.79
C TRP A 46 5.11 -6.54 5.67
N GLY A 47 5.56 -6.16 4.47
CA GLY A 47 6.95 -5.79 4.24
C GLY A 47 7.39 -4.61 5.10
N LEU A 48 6.54 -3.60 5.27
CA LEU A 48 6.83 -2.45 6.12
C LEU A 48 6.98 -2.86 7.59
N LEU A 49 6.13 -3.76 8.09
CA LEU A 49 6.22 -4.27 9.46
C LEU A 49 7.54 -5.01 9.71
N GLU A 50 7.91 -5.91 8.80
CA GLU A 50 9.17 -6.66 8.90
C GLU A 50 10.39 -5.75 8.76
N TYR A 51 10.33 -4.76 7.86
CA TYR A 51 11.41 -3.77 7.69
C TYR A 51 11.72 -3.04 8.99
N HIS A 52 10.69 -2.61 9.71
CA HIS A 52 10.86 -1.89 10.97
C HIS A 52 11.28 -2.78 12.13
N ARG A 53 10.97 -4.09 12.08
CA ARG A 53 11.50 -5.09 13.02
C ARG A 53 12.97 -5.42 12.78
N GLY A 54 13.55 -4.95 11.67
CA GLY A 54 14.91 -5.30 11.26
C GLY A 54 14.99 -6.59 10.45
N ASN A 55 13.86 -7.24 10.18
CA ASN A 55 13.78 -8.46 9.36
C ASN A 55 13.80 -8.11 7.88
N TYR A 56 14.92 -7.57 7.39
CA TYR A 56 15.05 -7.03 6.05
C TYR A 56 14.90 -8.09 4.94
N SER A 57 15.22 -9.36 5.22
CA SER A 57 15.04 -10.48 4.28
C SER A 57 13.55 -10.76 4.02
N GLU A 58 12.75 -10.90 5.07
CA GLU A 58 11.30 -11.09 4.95
C GLU A 58 10.64 -9.87 4.29
N SER A 59 11.05 -8.67 4.70
CA SER A 59 10.65 -7.40 4.07
C SER A 59 10.89 -7.39 2.56
N TYR A 60 12.07 -7.83 2.11
CA TYR A 60 12.40 -7.95 0.69
C TYR A 60 11.44 -8.90 -0.03
N THR A 61 11.16 -10.08 0.53
CA THR A 61 10.21 -11.04 -0.09
C THR A 61 8.79 -10.47 -0.18
N ALA A 62 8.37 -9.70 0.82
CA ALA A 62 7.06 -9.07 0.87
C ALA A 62 6.90 -7.99 -0.21
N PHE A 63 7.88 -7.08 -0.33
CA PHE A 63 7.85 -6.04 -1.36
C PHE A 63 8.00 -6.61 -2.77
N ARG A 64 8.72 -7.72 -2.93
CA ARG A 64 8.82 -8.41 -4.22
C ARG A 64 7.43 -8.90 -4.66
N LYS A 65 6.70 -9.58 -3.79
CA LYS A 65 5.31 -9.99 -4.06
C LYS A 65 4.38 -8.80 -4.29
N ALA A 66 4.54 -7.71 -3.55
CA ALA A 66 3.74 -6.50 -3.78
C ALA A 66 3.97 -5.92 -5.19
N LEU A 67 5.22 -5.93 -5.67
CA LEU A 67 5.60 -5.46 -7.00
C LEU A 67 5.14 -6.41 -8.10
N GLU A 68 5.14 -7.73 -7.87
CA GLU A 68 4.56 -8.71 -8.80
C GLU A 68 3.08 -8.41 -9.09
N LYS A 69 2.33 -7.95 -8.08
CA LYS A 69 0.92 -7.53 -8.25
C LYS A 69 0.79 -6.18 -8.95
N ASN A 70 1.61 -5.21 -8.57
CA ASN A 70 1.57 -3.85 -9.14
C ASN A 70 2.96 -3.42 -9.67
N PRO A 71 3.35 -3.84 -10.89
CA PRO A 71 4.72 -3.65 -11.42
C PRO A 71 5.15 -2.19 -11.62
N ASN A 72 4.21 -1.26 -11.72
CA ASN A 72 4.48 0.16 -12.00
C ASN A 72 4.44 1.06 -10.75
N ASP A 73 4.25 0.47 -9.58
CA ASP A 73 4.18 1.22 -8.33
C ASP A 73 5.58 1.68 -7.88
N SER A 74 5.79 3.00 -7.86
CA SER A 74 7.06 3.61 -7.47
C SER A 74 7.39 3.42 -5.99
N LEU A 75 6.37 3.34 -5.13
CA LEU A 75 6.55 3.10 -3.70
C LEU A 75 7.10 1.69 -3.47
N TYR A 76 6.53 0.70 -4.15
CA TYR A 76 6.97 -0.70 -4.02
C TYR A 76 8.39 -0.88 -4.55
N LYS A 77 8.72 -0.28 -5.70
CA LYS A 77 10.09 -0.30 -6.25
C LYS A 77 11.11 0.28 -5.27
N ASN A 78 10.80 1.43 -4.65
CA ASN A 78 11.72 2.05 -3.71
C ASN A 78 11.89 1.22 -2.43
N MET A 79 10.80 0.69 -1.88
CA MET A 79 10.87 -0.14 -0.66
C MET A 79 11.55 -1.48 -0.89
N LEU A 80 11.35 -2.10 -2.06
CA LEU A 80 12.09 -3.30 -2.48
C LEU A 80 13.59 -3.02 -2.55
N ARG A 81 13.99 -1.92 -3.21
CA ARG A 81 15.39 -1.50 -3.34
C ARG A 81 16.04 -1.27 -1.97
N ILE A 82 15.40 -0.51 -1.10
CA ILE A 82 15.90 -0.22 0.26
C ILE A 82 16.02 -1.51 1.09
N SER A 83 15.05 -2.41 0.97
CA SER A 83 15.08 -3.70 1.67
C SER A 83 16.19 -4.60 1.15
N ALA A 84 16.44 -4.61 -0.16
CA ALA A 84 17.55 -5.36 -0.77
C ALA A 84 18.92 -4.82 -0.30
N GLU A 85 19.07 -3.49 -0.23
CA GLU A 85 20.28 -2.83 0.29
C GLU A 85 20.57 -3.23 1.73
N LYS A 86 19.52 -3.26 2.58
CA LYS A 86 19.64 -3.58 4.00
C LYS A 86 19.83 -5.08 4.28
N SER A 87 19.26 -5.95 3.45
CA SER A 87 19.36 -7.41 3.59
C SER A 87 20.57 -8.03 2.89
N GLY A 88 21.25 -7.28 2.01
CA GLY A 88 22.33 -7.82 1.16
C GLY A 88 21.82 -8.55 -0.10
N ASN A 89 20.51 -8.53 -0.37
CA ASN A 89 19.89 -9.23 -1.51
C ASN A 89 19.97 -8.46 -2.84
N ILE A 90 21.01 -7.65 -3.06
CA ILE A 90 21.18 -6.86 -4.28
C ILE A 90 21.41 -7.76 -5.51
N ALA A 91 22.13 -8.87 -5.34
CA ALA A 91 22.38 -9.82 -6.42
C ALA A 91 21.08 -10.50 -6.91
N ASP A 92 20.21 -10.91 -5.97
CA ASP A 92 18.89 -11.47 -6.30
C ASP A 92 18.03 -10.42 -7.03
N LEU A 93 18.00 -9.19 -6.52
CA LEU A 93 17.26 -8.09 -7.16
C LEU A 93 17.73 -7.85 -8.60
N LYS A 94 19.06 -7.90 -8.83
CA LYS A 94 19.66 -7.69 -10.16
C LYS A 94 19.30 -8.79 -11.15
N ALA A 95 19.27 -10.05 -10.71
CA ALA A 95 18.96 -11.19 -11.56
C ALA A 95 17.45 -11.34 -11.84
N HIS A 96 16.60 -10.83 -10.95
CA HIS A 96 15.17 -11.13 -10.96
C HIS A 96 14.40 -10.46 -12.11
N SER A 97 14.72 -9.21 -12.46
CA SER A 97 14.02 -8.51 -13.54
C SER A 97 14.85 -7.38 -14.12
N ARG A 98 14.47 -6.91 -15.32
CA ARG A 98 15.07 -5.71 -15.94
C ARG A 98 14.97 -4.50 -15.02
N ASP A 99 13.81 -4.30 -14.38
CA ASP A 99 13.63 -3.20 -13.41
C ASP A 99 14.47 -3.41 -12.15
N GLY A 100 14.59 -4.65 -11.70
CA GLY A 100 15.45 -5.04 -10.57
C GLY A 100 16.93 -4.76 -10.84
N GLU A 101 17.43 -5.07 -12.05
CA GLU A 101 18.76 -4.70 -12.51
C GLU A 101 19.01 -3.20 -12.40
N ALA A 102 18.08 -2.38 -12.90
CA ALA A 102 18.21 -0.93 -12.85
C ALA A 102 18.20 -0.39 -11.41
N LEU A 103 17.37 -0.95 -10.52
CA LEU A 103 17.33 -0.60 -9.09
C LEU A 103 18.61 -1.03 -8.35
N ALA A 104 19.17 -2.19 -8.69
CA ALA A 104 20.43 -2.68 -8.15
C ALA A 104 21.59 -1.79 -8.57
N VAL A 105 21.74 -1.51 -9.88
CA VAL A 105 22.76 -0.60 -10.42
C VAL A 105 22.63 0.80 -9.82
N PHE A 106 21.42 1.31 -9.63
CA PHE A 106 21.20 2.59 -8.95
C PHE A 106 21.76 2.60 -7.53
N THR A 107 21.52 1.52 -6.77
CA THR A 107 21.98 1.40 -5.37
C THR A 107 23.49 1.24 -5.30
N GLU A 108 24.08 0.42 -6.16
CA GLU A 108 25.54 0.25 -6.28
C GLU A 108 26.21 1.58 -6.64
N THR A 109 25.68 2.29 -7.64
CA THR A 109 26.18 3.60 -8.05
C THR A 109 26.09 4.60 -6.90
N GLN A 110 24.95 4.66 -6.20
CA GLN A 110 24.77 5.53 -5.04
C GLN A 110 25.81 5.24 -3.95
N LYS A 111 26.13 3.97 -3.70
CA LYS A 111 27.14 3.57 -2.73
C LYS A 111 28.53 4.03 -3.15
N LEU A 112 28.93 3.79 -4.40
CA LEU A 112 30.21 4.26 -4.95
C LEU A 112 30.34 5.78 -4.83
N CYS A 113 29.27 6.51 -5.13
CA CYS A 113 29.22 7.96 -5.03
C CYS A 113 29.39 8.47 -3.59
N ARG A 114 28.76 7.81 -2.60
CA ARG A 114 28.94 8.13 -1.17
C ARG A 114 30.35 7.83 -0.67
N GLU A 115 30.99 6.79 -1.21
CA GLU A 115 32.36 6.39 -0.87
C GLU A 115 33.45 7.17 -1.62
N ASN A 116 33.09 8.20 -2.40
CA ASN A 116 33.99 9.00 -3.25
C ASN A 116 34.81 8.17 -4.26
N LYS A 117 34.37 6.95 -4.59
CA LYS A 117 34.96 6.12 -5.64
C LYS A 117 34.71 6.74 -7.03
N PRO A 118 35.53 6.41 -8.03
CA PRO A 118 35.34 6.90 -9.39
C PRO A 118 33.99 6.40 -9.95
N PRO A 119 33.17 7.29 -10.53
CA PRO A 119 31.90 6.90 -11.15
C PRO A 119 32.15 6.08 -12.42
N GLU A 120 31.34 5.05 -12.63
CA GLU A 120 31.38 4.23 -13.83
C GLU A 120 30.39 4.74 -14.88
N PHE A 121 30.89 5.11 -16.06
CA PHE A 121 30.06 5.57 -17.18
C PHE A 121 28.90 4.61 -17.51
N VAL A 122 29.19 3.31 -17.57
CA VAL A 122 28.22 2.25 -17.92
C VAL A 122 27.01 2.26 -16.98
N SER A 123 27.25 2.49 -15.69
CA SER A 123 26.19 2.56 -14.69
C SER A 123 25.25 3.76 -14.92
N PHE A 124 25.80 4.93 -15.20
CA PHE A 124 25.00 6.12 -15.52
C PHE A 124 24.26 6.00 -16.85
N GLN A 125 24.90 5.40 -17.87
CA GLN A 125 24.28 5.15 -19.16
C GLN A 125 23.05 4.23 -19.00
N LEU A 126 23.20 3.10 -18.32
CA LEU A 126 22.08 2.17 -18.08
C LEU A 126 20.93 2.85 -17.34
N LEU A 127 21.22 3.66 -16.32
CA LEU A 127 20.18 4.38 -15.57
C LEU A 127 19.48 5.48 -16.40
N ALA A 128 20.18 6.10 -17.35
CA ALA A 128 19.61 7.07 -18.29
C ALA A 128 18.71 6.40 -19.33
N GLU A 129 19.17 5.30 -19.94
CA GLU A 129 18.41 4.50 -20.91
C GLU A 129 17.10 3.97 -20.31
N ARG A 130 17.14 3.57 -19.02
CA ARG A 130 15.95 3.09 -18.28
C ARG A 130 15.05 4.22 -17.78
N GLY A 131 15.38 5.49 -18.04
CA GLY A 131 14.58 6.64 -17.63
C GLY A 131 14.54 6.89 -16.12
N ILE A 132 15.47 6.31 -15.36
CA ILE A 132 15.60 6.56 -13.91
C ILE A 132 16.28 7.92 -13.68
N LEU A 133 17.24 8.27 -14.53
CA LEU A 133 17.90 9.57 -14.48
C LEU A 133 17.18 10.58 -15.36
N THR A 134 16.95 11.75 -14.78
CA THR A 134 16.48 12.94 -15.46
C THR A 134 17.57 14.00 -15.43
N LYS A 135 17.45 15.02 -16.29
CA LYS A 135 18.36 16.17 -16.27
C LYS A 135 18.33 16.88 -14.90
N GLU A 136 17.18 16.92 -14.24
CA GLU A 136 17.06 17.50 -12.90
C GLU A 136 17.72 16.63 -11.84
N SER A 137 17.57 15.29 -11.89
CA SER A 137 18.23 14.41 -10.93
C SER A 137 19.76 14.43 -11.05
N LEU A 138 20.30 14.73 -12.22
CA LEU A 138 21.75 14.91 -12.40
C LEU A 138 22.26 16.30 -11.97
N ARG A 139 21.37 17.28 -11.80
CA ARG A 139 21.71 18.62 -11.30
C ARG A 139 21.59 18.74 -9.79
N ARG A 140 20.55 18.15 -9.20
CA ARG A 140 20.21 18.32 -7.78
C ARG A 140 19.96 17.01 -7.02
N GLY A 141 20.07 15.87 -7.68
CA GLY A 141 19.81 14.57 -7.07
C GLY A 141 21.03 13.98 -6.35
N VAL A 142 20.81 12.81 -5.75
CA VAL A 142 21.81 12.09 -4.94
C VAL A 142 23.05 11.63 -5.71
N LEU A 143 23.00 11.63 -7.05
CA LEU A 143 24.12 11.28 -7.92
C LEU A 143 24.75 12.50 -8.60
N ALA A 144 24.29 13.72 -8.32
CA ALA A 144 24.71 14.94 -9.03
C ALA A 144 26.22 15.19 -8.89
N ASP A 145 26.73 15.24 -7.66
CA ASP A 145 28.16 15.48 -7.38
C ASP A 145 29.05 14.41 -8.01
N CYS A 146 28.56 13.16 -7.99
CA CYS A 146 29.24 12.02 -8.58
C CYS A 146 29.28 12.11 -10.11
N PHE A 147 28.17 12.50 -10.73
CA PHE A 147 28.08 12.75 -12.16
C PHE A 147 29.02 13.88 -12.61
N GLN A 148 29.20 14.92 -11.79
CA GLN A 148 30.15 16.00 -12.10
C GLN A 148 31.61 15.54 -12.18
N ARG A 149 31.95 14.41 -11.53
CA ARG A 149 33.29 13.82 -11.58
C ARG A 149 33.56 12.98 -12.84
N LEU A 150 32.56 12.71 -13.66
CA LEU A 150 32.77 12.08 -14.99
C LEU A 150 33.49 13.05 -15.93
N ASN A 151 34.13 12.51 -16.97
CA ASN A 151 34.69 13.33 -18.03
C ASN A 151 33.57 13.97 -18.88
N ASP A 152 33.89 15.04 -19.62
CA ASP A 152 32.87 15.81 -20.33
C ASP A 152 32.26 15.08 -21.54
N VAL A 153 33.00 14.11 -22.10
CA VAL A 153 32.53 13.25 -23.20
C VAL A 153 31.43 12.32 -22.69
N ASP A 154 31.68 11.63 -21.58
CA ASP A 154 30.75 10.71 -20.91
C ASP A 154 29.49 11.44 -20.45
N LYS A 155 29.65 12.62 -19.83
CA LYS A 155 28.51 13.48 -19.46
C LYS A 155 27.64 13.82 -20.67
N SER A 156 28.26 14.24 -21.77
CA SER A 156 27.55 14.61 -22.99
C SER A 156 26.80 13.44 -23.60
N ASN A 157 27.38 12.24 -23.57
CA ASN A 157 26.73 11.02 -24.06
C ASN A 157 25.55 10.62 -23.17
N ILE A 158 25.71 10.61 -21.84
CA ILE A 158 24.61 10.31 -20.90
C ILE A 158 23.46 11.31 -21.06
N LEU A 159 23.75 12.61 -21.21
CA LEU A 159 22.72 13.63 -21.40
C LEU A 159 21.90 13.48 -22.69
N LYS A 160 22.46 12.84 -23.73
CA LYS A 160 21.73 12.50 -24.96
C LYS A 160 20.79 11.31 -24.75
N GLU A 161 21.18 10.33 -23.94
CA GLU A 161 20.38 9.14 -23.65
C GLU A 161 19.19 9.42 -22.71
N ILE A 162 19.24 10.51 -21.93
CA ILE A 162 18.10 10.95 -21.12
C ILE A 162 16.98 11.40 -22.04
N ARG A 163 16.09 10.46 -22.38
CA ARG A 163 14.81 10.75 -22.99
C ARG A 163 14.04 11.67 -22.04
N LEU A 164 13.46 12.75 -22.57
CA LEU A 164 12.53 13.59 -21.82
C LEU A 164 11.53 12.64 -21.15
N SER A 165 11.52 12.63 -19.82
CA SER A 165 10.72 11.70 -19.04
C SER A 165 9.30 11.71 -19.59
N SER A 166 8.85 10.62 -20.19
CA SER A 166 7.50 10.48 -20.76
C SER A 166 6.40 10.49 -19.70
N ILE A 167 6.75 10.69 -18.44
CA ILE A 167 5.81 10.77 -17.33
C ILE A 167 5.52 12.24 -17.11
N SER A 168 4.53 12.72 -17.85
CA SER A 168 3.83 13.96 -17.52
C SER A 168 3.24 13.79 -16.12
N TYR A 169 3.69 14.61 -15.16
CA TYR A 169 3.12 14.63 -13.81
C TYR A 169 1.60 14.83 -13.85
N LYS A 170 1.13 15.57 -14.85
CA LYS A 170 -0.28 15.76 -15.17
C LYS A 170 -0.95 14.44 -15.56
N GLU A 171 -0.36 13.63 -16.45
CA GLU A 171 -0.90 12.32 -16.85
C GLU A 171 -0.90 11.32 -15.70
N ARG A 172 0.11 11.35 -14.82
CA ARG A 172 0.16 10.47 -13.64
C ARG A 172 -0.86 10.87 -12.58
N LEU A 173 -1.02 12.17 -12.33
CA LEU A 173 -2.08 12.69 -11.48
C LEU A 173 -3.47 12.33 -12.02
N TYR A 174 -3.68 12.42 -13.34
CA TYR A 174 -4.94 12.00 -13.96
C TYR A 174 -5.13 10.49 -13.91
N ALA A 175 -4.09 9.68 -14.11
CA ALA A 175 -4.18 8.22 -13.99
C ALA A 175 -4.49 7.79 -12.55
N ASP A 176 -3.89 8.46 -11.56
CA ASP A 176 -4.17 8.21 -10.14
C ASP A 176 -5.58 8.68 -9.75
N GLN A 177 -6.03 9.84 -10.27
CA GLN A 177 -7.41 10.31 -10.11
C GLN A 177 -8.43 9.38 -10.78
N MET A 178 -8.15 8.90 -12.00
CA MET A 178 -9.03 7.97 -12.72
C MET A 178 -9.05 6.59 -12.06
N LYS A 179 -7.94 6.09 -11.51
CA LYS A 179 -7.96 4.88 -10.67
C LYS A 179 -8.79 5.04 -9.40
N SER A 180 -8.85 6.24 -8.84
CA SER A 180 -9.71 6.58 -7.70
C SER A 180 -11.16 6.91 -8.08
N ASP A 181 -11.47 7.05 -9.38
CA ASP A 181 -12.81 7.39 -9.86
C ASP A 181 -13.69 6.12 -9.98
N PRO A 182 -14.80 6.01 -9.22
CA PRO A 182 -15.73 4.89 -9.28
C PRO A 182 -16.36 4.67 -10.67
N PHE A 183 -16.31 5.66 -11.56
CA PHE A 183 -16.86 5.59 -12.90
C PHE A 183 -15.82 5.25 -13.97
N SER A 184 -14.54 5.08 -13.63
CA SER A 184 -13.48 4.78 -14.60
C SER A 184 -13.76 3.56 -15.48
N LYS A 185 -14.45 2.53 -14.97
CA LYS A 185 -14.94 1.38 -15.76
C LYS A 185 -16.05 1.73 -16.75
N ILE A 186 -16.86 2.75 -16.47
CA ILE A 186 -17.97 3.20 -17.33
C ILE A 186 -17.44 4.08 -18.48
N TRP A 187 -16.32 4.78 -18.25
CA TRP A 187 -15.66 5.65 -19.23
C TRP A 187 -14.45 5.01 -19.92
N ASP A 188 -14.10 3.76 -19.59
CA ASP A 188 -13.07 2.99 -20.29
C ASP A 188 -13.56 2.56 -21.67
N THR A 189 -13.38 3.45 -22.65
CA THR A 189 -13.72 3.21 -24.06
C THR A 189 -12.63 2.42 -24.79
N ALA A 190 -11.58 1.94 -24.11
CA ALA A 190 -10.52 1.17 -24.76
C ALA A 190 -11.05 -0.12 -25.40
N ASN A 191 -12.14 -0.69 -24.86
CA ASN A 191 -12.84 -1.84 -25.44
C ASN A 191 -13.80 -1.45 -26.58
N TYR A 192 -14.30 -0.21 -26.61
CA TYR A 192 -15.21 0.27 -27.66
C TYR A 192 -14.53 0.38 -29.02
N HIS A 193 -13.21 0.60 -29.04
CA HIS A 193 -12.41 0.65 -30.27
C HIS A 193 -11.96 -0.72 -30.79
N ARG A 194 -12.20 -1.81 -30.05
CA ARG A 194 -11.84 -3.18 -30.49
C ARG A 194 -13.00 -3.98 -31.09
N GLY A 195 -14.19 -3.40 -31.20
CA GLY A 195 -15.33 -4.05 -31.85
C GLY A 195 -15.93 -5.22 -31.07
N GLU A 196 -15.65 -5.34 -29.78
CA GLU A 196 -16.38 -6.27 -28.91
C GLU A 196 -17.71 -5.63 -28.49
N SER A 197 -18.77 -6.01 -29.20
CA SER A 197 -20.13 -5.63 -28.87
C SER A 197 -20.53 -6.21 -27.50
N GLY A 198 -21.09 -5.33 -26.67
CA GLY A 198 -21.41 -5.58 -25.27
C GLY A 198 -22.31 -6.80 -25.02
N LYS A 199 -21.83 -7.64 -24.10
CA LYS A 199 -22.60 -8.50 -23.19
C LYS A 199 -21.84 -8.37 -21.87
N GLU A 200 -22.35 -7.88 -20.75
CA GLU A 200 -23.70 -7.69 -20.25
C GLU A 200 -23.73 -6.42 -19.39
N ALA A 201 -24.70 -5.54 -19.66
CA ALA A 201 -25.15 -4.51 -18.73
C ALA A 201 -26.68 -4.46 -18.83
N ALA A 202 -27.35 -5.49 -18.31
CA ALA A 202 -28.79 -5.51 -18.12
C ALA A 202 -29.11 -6.43 -16.94
N GLY A 203 -29.62 -5.86 -15.85
CA GLY A 203 -30.09 -6.66 -14.71
C GLY A 203 -30.18 -5.90 -13.38
N ALA A 204 -30.62 -4.64 -13.38
CA ALA A 204 -31.20 -4.06 -12.17
C ALA A 204 -32.70 -4.37 -12.15
N SER A 205 -33.14 -4.78 -10.95
CA SER A 205 -34.50 -4.80 -10.35
C SER A 205 -35.52 -5.92 -10.65
N ALA A 206 -36.21 -6.26 -9.54
CA ALA A 206 -37.45 -7.02 -9.37
C ALA A 206 -37.38 -8.57 -9.37
N GLY A 207 -37.15 -9.13 -8.18
CA GLY A 207 -37.46 -10.51 -7.83
C GLY A 207 -37.93 -10.59 -6.38
N VAL A 208 -39.22 -10.36 -6.16
CA VAL A 208 -39.91 -10.64 -4.90
C VAL A 208 -39.79 -12.15 -4.63
N VAL A 209 -39.13 -12.53 -3.55
CA VAL A 209 -39.28 -13.87 -2.98
C VAL A 209 -39.58 -13.71 -1.50
N SER A 210 -40.87 -13.80 -1.20
CA SER A 210 -41.39 -14.12 0.12
C SER A 210 -40.80 -15.44 0.59
N VAL A 211 -40.03 -15.43 1.68
CA VAL A 211 -39.70 -16.63 2.43
C VAL A 211 -40.51 -16.60 3.72
N SER A 212 -41.46 -17.53 3.74
CA SER A 212 -42.33 -17.91 4.83
C SER A 212 -41.54 -18.32 6.08
N SER A 213 -42.07 -17.86 7.21
CA SER A 213 -41.85 -18.40 8.55
C SER A 213 -41.97 -19.91 8.59
N SER A 214 -40.99 -20.59 9.19
CA SER A 214 -41.23 -21.85 9.89
C SER A 214 -40.50 -21.80 11.22
N LEU A 215 -41.32 -21.83 12.29
CA LEU A 215 -40.90 -22.13 13.64
C LEU A 215 -40.31 -23.54 13.67
N GLY A 216 -39.11 -23.66 14.22
CA GLY A 216 -38.55 -24.91 14.71
C GLY A 216 -37.92 -24.64 16.08
N THR A 217 -38.72 -24.79 17.13
CA THR A 217 -38.28 -24.91 18.52
C THR A 217 -37.49 -26.19 18.70
N GLU A 218 -36.25 -26.12 19.20
CA GLU A 218 -35.70 -27.14 20.10
C GLU A 218 -34.47 -26.62 20.88
N ALA A 219 -34.69 -26.48 22.20
CA ALA A 219 -33.79 -26.69 23.34
C ALA A 219 -32.30 -26.26 23.28
N GLY A 220 -32.02 -25.09 23.88
CA GLY A 220 -31.23 -24.96 25.12
C GLY A 220 -29.80 -25.53 25.19
N VAL A 221 -28.80 -24.65 24.99
CA VAL A 221 -27.51 -24.69 25.73
C VAL A 221 -27.10 -23.24 26.06
N PRO A 222 -26.68 -22.88 27.30
CA PRO A 222 -26.47 -21.49 27.69
C PRO A 222 -25.17 -20.91 27.11
N LEU A 223 -25.26 -19.67 26.61
CA LEU A 223 -24.13 -18.82 26.27
C LEU A 223 -23.23 -18.62 27.48
N GLN A 224 -22.00 -19.16 27.42
CA GLN A 224 -20.90 -18.69 28.24
C GLN A 224 -20.46 -17.31 27.73
N GLY A 225 -20.56 -16.31 28.61
CA GLY A 225 -20.11 -14.95 28.37
C GLY A 225 -18.63 -14.91 28.01
N THR A 226 -18.34 -14.52 26.78
CA THR A 226 -17.02 -14.06 26.39
C THR A 226 -16.75 -12.74 27.10
N THR A 227 -15.90 -12.78 28.12
CA THR A 227 -15.29 -11.61 28.74
C THR A 227 -14.67 -10.73 27.65
N LEU A 228 -15.24 -9.55 27.41
CA LEU A 228 -14.61 -8.50 26.61
C LEU A 228 -13.26 -8.16 27.27
N LYS A 229 -12.15 -8.60 26.68
CA LYS A 229 -10.83 -8.07 27.04
C LYS A 229 -10.81 -6.60 26.66
N SER A 230 -10.44 -5.72 27.60
CA SER A 230 -10.27 -4.29 27.36
C SER A 230 -9.23 -4.08 26.25
N GLY A 231 -9.66 -3.61 25.09
CA GLY A 231 -8.75 -3.29 24.00
C GLY A 231 -7.91 -2.06 24.33
N THR A 232 -6.86 -1.81 23.54
CA THR A 232 -6.19 -0.50 23.58
C THR A 232 -7.17 0.61 23.20
N ALA A 233 -7.02 1.81 23.77
CA ALA A 233 -7.93 2.94 23.54
C ALA A 233 -8.19 3.25 22.06
N ILE A 234 -7.20 3.03 21.20
CA ILE A 234 -7.32 3.14 19.73
C ILE A 234 -8.31 2.13 19.13
N THR A 235 -8.22 0.88 19.57
CA THR A 235 -9.07 -0.24 19.14
C THR A 235 -10.51 -0.05 19.64
N ASP A 236 -10.66 0.38 20.88
CA ASP A 236 -11.98 0.63 21.47
C ASP A 236 -12.68 1.83 20.81
N SER A 237 -11.93 2.88 20.46
CA SER A 237 -12.45 4.04 19.74
C SER A 237 -12.94 3.64 18.33
N TRP A 238 -12.18 2.81 17.62
CA TRP A 238 -12.59 2.33 16.31
C TRP A 238 -13.79 1.35 16.36
N LYS A 239 -13.83 0.46 17.35
CA LYS A 239 -15.01 -0.41 17.62
C LYS A 239 -16.27 0.43 17.83
N LYS A 240 -16.18 1.60 18.48
CA LYS A 240 -17.30 2.54 18.62
C LYS A 240 -17.73 3.17 17.29
N VAL A 241 -16.79 3.49 16.39
CA VAL A 241 -17.11 3.95 15.02
C VAL A 241 -17.90 2.89 14.27
N LYS A 242 -17.47 1.61 14.35
CA LYS A 242 -18.19 0.47 13.77
C LYS A 242 -19.62 0.33 14.29
N LEU A 243 -19.79 0.38 15.61
CA LEU A 243 -21.12 0.30 16.24
C LEU A 243 -22.02 1.47 15.83
N ALA A 244 -21.47 2.68 15.79
CA ALA A 244 -22.21 3.87 15.34
C ALA A 244 -22.58 3.80 13.86
N SER A 245 -21.74 3.20 13.02
CA SER A 245 -22.05 2.93 11.61
C SER A 245 -23.21 1.96 11.46
N ALA A 246 -23.21 0.86 12.23
CA ALA A 246 -24.26 -0.15 12.22
C ALA A 246 -25.62 0.42 12.70
N SER A 247 -25.60 1.30 13.71
CA SER A 247 -26.79 1.99 14.21
C SER A 247 -27.21 3.21 13.37
N GLY A 248 -26.35 3.68 12.46
CA GLY A 248 -26.55 4.90 11.67
C GLY A 248 -26.50 6.19 12.48
N ASN A 249 -25.87 6.18 13.66
CA ASN A 249 -25.77 7.35 14.53
C ASN A 249 -24.54 8.21 14.18
N GLU A 250 -24.77 9.23 13.35
CA GLU A 250 -23.70 10.12 12.85
C GLU A 250 -22.99 10.91 13.95
N ALA A 251 -23.71 11.35 14.99
CA ALA A 251 -23.13 12.13 16.08
C ALA A 251 -22.14 11.27 16.88
N GLN A 252 -22.58 10.05 17.25
CA GLN A 252 -21.74 9.09 17.96
C GLN A 252 -20.55 8.63 17.12
N ALA A 253 -20.73 8.47 15.80
CA ALA A 253 -19.65 8.12 14.88
C ALA A 253 -18.58 9.22 14.82
N ARG A 254 -18.99 10.49 14.74
CA ARG A 254 -18.06 11.64 14.71
C ARG A 254 -17.25 11.74 16.01
N ASP A 255 -17.90 11.59 17.16
CA ASP A 255 -17.21 11.64 18.45
C ASP A 255 -16.22 10.48 18.61
N ALA A 256 -16.64 9.25 18.23
CA ALA A 256 -15.76 8.09 18.24
C ALA A 256 -14.57 8.25 17.27
N LEU A 257 -14.79 8.84 16.09
CA LEU A 257 -13.73 9.11 15.12
C LEU A 257 -12.72 10.15 15.63
N ARG A 258 -13.17 11.19 16.34
CA ARG A 258 -12.29 12.16 17.00
C ARG A 258 -11.44 11.50 18.08
N SER A 259 -12.03 10.63 18.90
CA SER A 259 -11.28 9.85 19.89
C SER A 259 -10.24 8.96 19.21
N PHE A 260 -10.61 8.27 18.14
CA PHE A 260 -9.69 7.44 17.34
C PHE A 260 -8.53 8.27 16.78
N LEU A 261 -8.80 9.42 16.17
CA LEU A 261 -7.79 10.34 15.65
C LEU A 261 -6.84 10.84 16.74
N SER A 262 -7.36 11.18 17.92
CA SER A 262 -6.53 11.57 19.06
C SER A 262 -5.55 10.46 19.46
N GLU A 263 -6.02 9.22 19.55
CA GLU A 263 -5.17 8.07 19.86
C GLU A 263 -4.13 7.79 18.76
N ILE A 264 -4.50 7.94 17.49
CA ILE A 264 -3.58 7.86 16.35
C ILE A 264 -2.46 8.90 16.49
N GLN A 265 -2.78 10.15 16.85
CA GLN A 265 -1.78 11.20 17.03
C GLN A 265 -0.87 10.94 18.23
N ILE A 266 -1.40 10.38 19.32
CA ILE A 266 -0.59 9.95 20.47
C ILE A 266 0.36 8.83 20.04
N ALA A 267 -0.14 7.82 19.31
CA ALA A 267 0.65 6.71 18.81
C ALA A 267 1.77 7.17 17.85
N LYS A 268 1.50 8.16 16.98
CA LYS A 268 2.50 8.79 16.09
C LYS A 268 3.69 9.39 16.83
N ARG A 269 3.53 9.79 18.10
CA ARG A 269 4.60 10.39 18.91
C ARG A 269 5.40 9.38 19.73
N LYS A 270 4.93 8.14 19.88
CA LYS A 270 5.58 7.12 20.73
C LYS A 270 6.87 6.54 20.13
N GLY A 271 6.94 6.46 18.81
CA GLY A 271 8.09 5.87 18.12
C GLY A 271 7.90 5.79 16.61
N LYS A 272 8.98 5.45 15.90
CA LYS A 272 8.97 5.40 14.42
C LYS A 272 8.10 4.25 13.90
N LEU A 273 8.12 3.10 14.57
CA LEU A 273 7.31 1.93 14.21
C LEU A 273 5.83 2.20 14.52
N GLU A 274 5.55 2.68 15.74
CA GLU A 274 4.21 3.01 16.22
C GLU A 274 3.55 4.07 15.35
N GLY A 275 4.30 5.10 14.91
CA GLY A 275 3.76 6.12 14.03
C GLY A 275 3.43 5.65 12.62
N GLN A 276 4.19 4.70 12.07
CA GLN A 276 3.87 4.09 10.77
C GLN A 276 2.67 3.14 10.87
N LEU A 277 2.59 2.38 11.96
CA LEU A 277 1.40 1.57 12.27
C LEU A 277 0.15 2.44 12.41
N ALA A 278 0.27 3.59 13.07
CA ALA A 278 -0.84 4.51 13.26
C ALA A 278 -1.25 5.13 11.92
N LEU A 279 -0.30 5.51 11.07
CA LEU A 279 -0.56 5.99 9.72
C LEU A 279 -1.20 4.92 8.82
N ALA A 280 -0.77 3.66 8.92
CA ALA A 280 -1.38 2.55 8.18
C ALA A 280 -2.82 2.32 8.62
N LEU A 281 -3.09 2.37 9.93
CA LEU A 281 -4.43 2.22 10.49
C LEU A 281 -5.36 3.39 10.12
N GLU A 282 -4.85 4.62 10.12
CA GLU A 282 -5.57 5.82 9.66
C GLU A 282 -5.95 5.71 8.17
N ARG A 283 -5.02 5.25 7.32
CA ARG A 283 -5.28 5.03 5.88
C ARG A 283 -6.30 3.91 5.65
N ALA A 284 -6.19 2.80 6.39
CA ALA A 284 -7.16 1.71 6.33
C ALA A 284 -8.56 2.18 6.74
N ALA A 285 -8.65 2.94 7.85
CA ALA A 285 -9.88 3.55 8.33
C ALA A 285 -10.53 4.47 7.28
N LYS A 286 -9.73 5.30 6.60
CA LYS A 286 -10.21 6.18 5.52
C LYS A 286 -10.79 5.39 4.36
N LEU A 287 -10.06 4.39 3.88
CA LEU A 287 -10.51 3.54 2.77
C LEU A 287 -11.80 2.79 3.11
N LEU A 288 -11.96 2.34 4.36
CA LEU A 288 -13.21 1.72 4.82
C LEU A 288 -14.37 2.71 4.80
N LEU A 289 -14.20 3.92 5.35
CA LEU A 289 -15.26 4.93 5.32
C LEU A 289 -15.69 5.29 3.90
N GLU A 290 -14.74 5.35 2.95
CA GLU A 290 -15.02 5.69 1.56
C GLU A 290 -15.70 4.54 0.80
N GLN A 291 -15.17 3.32 0.95
CA GLN A 291 -15.47 2.22 0.04
C GLN A 291 -16.47 1.21 0.61
N ASP A 292 -16.59 1.09 1.93
CA ASP A 292 -17.40 0.06 2.55
C ASP A 292 -18.89 0.42 2.65
N PRO A 293 -19.81 -0.39 2.08
CA PRO A 293 -21.24 -0.17 2.20
C PRO A 293 -21.74 -0.05 3.65
N GLN A 294 -21.10 -0.74 4.61
CA GLN A 294 -21.43 -0.65 6.03
C GLN A 294 -21.27 0.78 6.57
N TYR A 295 -20.41 1.58 5.95
CA TYR A 295 -20.12 2.97 6.33
C TYR A 295 -20.70 3.98 5.34
N ALA A 296 -21.63 3.58 4.47
CA ALA A 296 -22.21 4.47 3.47
C ALA A 296 -22.79 5.76 4.06
N LYS A 297 -23.42 5.68 5.25
CA LYS A 297 -23.96 6.83 5.99
C LYS A 297 -22.88 7.73 6.62
N LEU A 298 -21.66 7.21 6.79
CA LEU A 298 -20.54 7.89 7.42
C LEU A 298 -19.46 8.33 6.43
N ARG A 299 -19.64 8.09 5.12
CA ARG A 299 -18.67 8.45 4.06
C ARG A 299 -18.15 9.88 4.13
N PHE A 300 -19.00 10.82 4.52
CA PHE A 300 -18.60 12.22 4.64
C PHE A 300 -17.50 12.47 5.68
N LEU A 301 -17.39 11.59 6.70
CA LEU A 301 -16.37 11.65 7.73
C LEU A 301 -14.98 11.25 7.22
N ALA A 302 -14.86 10.60 6.06
CA ALA A 302 -13.57 10.26 5.47
C ALA A 302 -12.68 11.49 5.19
N LYS A 303 -13.29 12.67 5.06
CA LYS A 303 -12.57 13.95 4.91
C LYS A 303 -11.87 14.41 6.19
N GLU A 304 -12.24 13.84 7.33
CA GLU A 304 -11.65 14.14 8.64
C GLU A 304 -10.39 13.28 8.92
N LEU A 305 -10.07 12.30 8.05
CA LEU A 305 -8.89 11.43 8.06
C LEU A 305 -7.90 11.78 6.93
#